data_AF-A0A954R6N6-F1
#
_entry.id   AF-A0A954R6N6-F1
#
_cell.length_a   1.000
_cell.length_b   1.000
_cell.length_c   1.000
_cell.angle_alpha   90.00
_cell.angle_beta   90.00
_cell.angle_gamma   90.00
#
_symmetry.space_group_name_H-M   'P 1'
#
loop_
_entity.id
_entity.type
_entity.pdbx_description
1 polymer ?
#
loop_
_entity_poly.entity_id
_entity_poly.type
_entity_poly.pdbx_seq_one_letter_code
_entity_poly.pdbx_strand_id
1 'polypeptide(L)'
;MAKLHLGTPRGWRPLLFLFALLFVGWSTEATCLAGGGPENVLLVVNPLRMDSMTIANHYVALRQIPANNLFYLPWEGQTEKVTVDEFRARILTPILDEIKQRRLRHVDTIVYSAGYPFSVDITADLAGPVTNFTGPLGSLTGLTYLAPLVMRRDAAYIYSPNNTRSNYYESTRTLDFSIAPEWIGPGKPIEAGGRRYYLSVMLGYTDGRGNRLDEIISYLQRSALADGTRPSGTVYLMKNGDIRSQTRDPLFPHVLAALESEDVACKILEGTLPSSRKDVMGAVVGRATFDWDKSLCTIRPGAICEHLTSFGGDLRKSAGQTPFTEHLRHGAAGSSGTVTEPLAIPEKFPRPWIQVHYARGATLAEAFYQSVASPYQLLIAGDPLCRPWARIPRISLDGLAAGDVVHDVVRIAPTADKAVPVSEFRLFVDGQWIGACAAGGAFELDTKKLSDGYHEIRVVGLEASMIRSQGRLILPIQVANLGQSIQASVHASNHPGRVNVWVESPGAKSVYIFHNRRPVGRVFGERGVVAVDAQTCGRGPVTLSAIALENEGSEAARVYAQPIHCTMPETFDVQFTPRAIP
;
A
#
# COMPACT_ATOMS: atom_id res chain seq x y z
N MET A 1 -47.72 -69.40 -16.18
CA MET A 1 -46.85 -68.38 -16.78
C MET A 1 -46.56 -67.29 -15.74
N ALA A 2 -45.27 -67.04 -15.52
CA ALA A 2 -44.59 -65.87 -14.94
C ALA A 2 -45.21 -65.02 -13.80
N LYS A 3 -44.50 -65.09 -12.65
CA LYS A 3 -44.00 -64.03 -11.71
C LYS A 3 -45.03 -63.09 -11.05
N LEU A 4 -45.40 -63.30 -9.78
CA LEU A 4 -44.73 -63.00 -8.48
C LEU A 4 -44.48 -61.52 -8.15
N HIS A 5 -45.38 -60.97 -7.31
CA HIS A 5 -45.15 -59.84 -6.40
C HIS A 5 -45.93 -60.09 -5.11
N LEU A 6 -45.20 -60.25 -3.99
CA LEU A 6 -45.63 -60.26 -2.58
C LEU A 6 -44.31 -60.29 -1.78
N GLY A 7 -44.05 -59.56 -0.70
CA GLY A 7 -44.86 -58.69 0.13
C GLY A 7 -43.95 -58.04 1.19
N THR A 8 -44.51 -57.11 1.95
CA THR A 8 -43.96 -56.45 3.16
C THR A 8 -44.26 -57.30 4.41
N PRO A 9 -44.00 -56.87 5.68
CA PRO A 9 -42.78 -56.38 6.35
C PRO A 9 -42.55 -57.03 7.76
N ARG A 10 -41.57 -56.49 8.54
CA ARG A 10 -41.28 -56.60 10.01
C ARG A 10 -40.27 -57.65 10.52
N GLY A 11 -39.32 -57.19 11.35
CA GLY A 11 -38.67 -58.00 12.41
C GLY A 11 -37.15 -57.79 12.64
N TRP A 12 -36.78 -57.48 13.89
CA TRP A 12 -35.49 -57.14 14.55
C TRP A 12 -34.12 -57.86 14.24
N ARG A 13 -33.05 -57.04 14.10
CA ARG A 13 -31.69 -56.92 14.78
C ARG A 13 -30.69 -58.11 14.87
N PRO A 14 -29.35 -57.95 15.13
CA PRO A 14 -28.43 -56.77 15.18
C PRO A 14 -27.02 -56.94 14.49
N LEU A 15 -26.20 -55.86 14.40
CA LEU A 15 -24.72 -55.74 14.61
C LEU A 15 -24.20 -54.50 13.83
N LEU A 16 -23.96 -53.37 14.52
CA LEU A 16 -22.65 -52.89 15.00
C LEU A 16 -21.66 -52.49 13.89
N PHE A 17 -21.68 -51.21 13.50
CA PHE A 17 -20.48 -50.40 13.24
C PHE A 17 -20.85 -48.91 13.39
N LEU A 18 -20.43 -48.33 14.52
CA LEU A 18 -20.63 -46.91 14.81
C LEU A 18 -19.38 -46.16 14.30
N PHE A 19 -19.46 -45.58 13.10
CA PHE A 19 -18.49 -44.58 12.67
C PHE A 19 -18.87 -43.26 13.35
N ALA A 20 -18.09 -42.88 14.37
CA ALA A 20 -18.13 -41.54 14.93
C ALA A 20 -17.50 -40.58 13.90
N LEU A 21 -18.33 -39.96 13.07
CA LEU A 21 -17.97 -38.79 12.29
C LEU A 21 -17.77 -37.61 13.25
N LEU A 22 -16.52 -37.37 13.64
CA LEU A 22 -16.07 -36.08 14.13
C LEU A 22 -16.27 -35.05 13.01
N PHE A 23 -17.42 -34.38 13.02
CA PHE A 23 -17.59 -33.11 12.33
C PHE A 23 -16.67 -32.09 13.02
N VAL A 24 -15.43 -31.96 12.52
CA VAL A 24 -14.66 -30.74 12.70
C VAL A 24 -15.39 -29.68 11.89
N GLY A 25 -16.24 -28.90 12.57
CA GLY A 25 -16.82 -27.71 11.98
C GLY A 25 -15.69 -26.76 11.60
N TRP A 26 -15.43 -26.62 10.30
CA TRP A 26 -14.74 -25.45 9.80
C TRP A 26 -15.70 -24.28 9.92
N SER A 27 -15.61 -23.56 11.04
CA SER A 27 -16.10 -22.19 11.10
C SER A 27 -15.26 -21.38 10.11
N THR A 28 -15.81 -21.13 8.92
CA THR A 28 -15.31 -20.05 8.06
C THR A 28 -15.71 -18.73 8.71
N GLU A 29 -15.03 -18.37 9.81
CA GLU A 29 -15.05 -16.99 10.26
C GLU A 29 -14.36 -16.18 9.17
N ALA A 30 -15.12 -15.29 8.53
CA ALA A 30 -14.57 -14.30 7.63
C ALA A 30 -13.64 -13.39 8.45
N THR A 31 -12.36 -13.76 8.55
CA THR A 31 -11.34 -12.92 9.17
C THR A 31 -11.33 -11.58 8.45
N CYS A 32 -11.77 -10.52 9.14
CA CYS A 32 -11.86 -9.18 8.56
C CYS A 32 -10.45 -8.62 8.36
N LEU A 33 -9.92 -8.67 7.14
CA LEU A 33 -8.55 -8.26 6.74
C LEU A 33 -8.42 -6.74 6.61
N ALA A 34 -8.31 -6.02 7.73
CA ALA A 34 -8.34 -4.55 7.75
C ALA A 34 -7.12 -3.92 8.46
N GLY A 35 -7.03 -2.59 8.44
CA GLY A 35 -6.10 -1.81 9.27
C GLY A 35 -4.84 -1.26 8.57
N GLY A 36 -4.78 -1.36 7.23
CA GLY A 36 -3.83 -0.66 6.36
C GLY A 36 -2.35 -0.70 6.79
N GLY A 37 -1.62 -1.75 6.40
CA GLY A 37 -0.18 -1.89 6.63
C GLY A 37 0.63 -2.32 5.39
N PRO A 38 1.96 -2.44 5.50
CA PRO A 38 2.87 -2.93 4.46
C PRO A 38 2.40 -4.24 3.82
N GLU A 39 1.83 -5.13 4.62
CA GLU A 39 1.32 -6.42 4.18
C GLU A 39 0.11 -6.26 3.26
N ASN A 40 -0.68 -5.19 3.41
CA ASN A 40 -1.87 -4.92 2.60
C ASN A 40 -1.58 -4.14 1.30
N VAL A 41 -0.34 -3.71 1.10
CA VAL A 41 0.06 -2.94 -0.09
C VAL A 41 0.52 -3.89 -1.19
N LEU A 42 0.06 -3.68 -2.43
CA LEU A 42 0.76 -4.12 -3.63
C LEU A 42 1.47 -2.92 -4.25
N LEU A 43 2.81 -2.95 -4.29
CA LEU A 43 3.62 -1.90 -4.89
C LEU A 43 3.90 -2.23 -6.37
N VAL A 44 3.39 -1.40 -7.26
CA VAL A 44 3.51 -1.50 -8.71
C VAL A 44 4.68 -0.63 -9.17
N VAL A 45 5.70 -1.28 -9.74
CA VAL A 45 6.98 -0.65 -10.10
C VAL A 45 7.18 -0.75 -11.60
N ASN A 46 7.46 0.36 -12.28
CA ASN A 46 7.85 0.33 -13.69
C ASN A 46 9.35 -0.03 -13.79
N PRO A 47 9.73 -1.24 -14.23
CA PRO A 47 11.13 -1.67 -14.34
C PRO A 47 11.87 -1.01 -15.50
N LEU A 48 11.18 -0.34 -16.42
CA LEU A 48 11.79 0.36 -17.55
C LEU A 48 12.33 1.74 -17.16
N ARG A 49 12.12 2.15 -15.91
CA ARG A 49 12.38 3.50 -15.42
C ARG A 49 13.20 3.49 -14.13
N MET A 50 14.37 4.12 -14.18
CA MET A 50 15.33 4.15 -13.06
C MET A 50 14.78 4.90 -11.84
N ASP A 51 14.08 6.00 -12.07
CA ASP A 51 13.42 6.78 -11.02
C ASP A 51 12.35 5.95 -10.29
N SER A 52 11.50 5.23 -11.04
CA SER A 52 10.50 4.31 -10.50
C SER A 52 11.12 3.21 -9.62
N MET A 53 12.17 2.54 -10.09
CA MET A 53 12.85 1.50 -9.30
C MET A 53 13.53 2.09 -8.06
N THR A 54 14.15 3.27 -8.17
CA THR A 54 14.82 3.93 -7.04
C THR A 54 13.82 4.34 -5.97
N ILE A 55 12.68 4.95 -6.35
CA ILE A 55 11.60 5.29 -5.42
C ILE A 55 11.08 4.02 -4.71
N ALA A 56 10.85 2.95 -5.48
CA ALA A 56 10.37 1.69 -4.92
C ALA A 56 11.36 1.10 -3.91
N ASN A 57 12.66 1.09 -4.21
CA ASN A 57 13.71 0.62 -3.30
C ASN A 57 13.71 1.36 -1.97
N HIS A 58 13.67 2.70 -2.00
CA HIS A 58 13.56 3.51 -0.79
C HIS A 58 12.26 3.24 -0.03
N TYR A 59 11.13 3.14 -0.73
CA TYR A 59 9.84 2.91 -0.08
C TYR A 59 9.75 1.51 0.57
N VAL A 60 10.27 0.47 -0.08
CA VAL A 60 10.39 -0.88 0.48
C VAL A 60 11.23 -0.86 1.74
N ALA A 61 12.38 -0.17 1.73
CA ALA A 61 13.24 -0.06 2.90
C ALA A 61 12.56 0.70 4.06
N LEU A 62 11.83 1.78 3.75
CA LEU A 62 11.13 2.60 4.75
C LEU A 62 9.93 1.91 5.37
N ARG A 63 9.12 1.23 4.54
CA ARG A 63 7.85 0.64 4.96
C ARG A 63 7.93 -0.86 5.21
N GLN A 64 9.06 -1.50 4.93
CA GLN A 64 9.24 -2.95 5.07
C GLN A 64 8.18 -3.73 4.29
N ILE A 65 7.87 -3.27 3.07
CA ILE A 65 6.92 -3.93 2.17
C ILE A 65 7.44 -5.34 1.87
N PRO A 66 6.64 -6.41 2.09
CA PRO A 66 7.09 -7.78 1.81
C PRO A 66 7.50 -7.94 0.33
N ALA A 67 8.57 -8.68 0.05
CA ALA A 67 9.00 -8.93 -1.34
C ALA A 67 7.87 -9.54 -2.20
N ASN A 68 7.01 -10.35 -1.58
CA ASN A 68 5.86 -10.97 -2.24
C ASN A 68 4.84 -9.95 -2.81
N ASN A 69 4.87 -8.74 -2.26
CA ASN A 69 3.93 -7.66 -2.53
C ASN A 69 4.45 -6.66 -3.58
N LEU A 70 5.56 -6.96 -4.26
CA LEU A 70 6.07 -6.14 -5.36
C LEU A 70 5.67 -6.72 -6.71
N PHE A 71 5.11 -5.89 -7.56
CA PHE A 71 4.79 -6.23 -8.94
C PHE A 71 5.51 -5.29 -9.91
N TYR A 72 6.43 -5.85 -10.69
CA TYR A 72 7.14 -5.09 -11.71
C TYR A 72 6.34 -5.14 -13.01
N LEU A 73 5.67 -4.04 -13.33
CA LEU A 73 4.81 -3.91 -14.50
C LEU A 73 5.46 -2.97 -15.51
N PRO A 74 6.07 -3.47 -16.60
CA PRO A 74 6.64 -2.63 -17.65
C PRO A 74 5.59 -1.69 -18.25
N TRP A 75 5.92 -0.39 -18.30
CA TRP A 75 5.10 0.59 -19.00
C TRP A 75 5.99 1.46 -19.91
N GLU A 76 5.76 1.32 -21.21
CA GLU A 76 6.48 2.03 -22.28
C GLU A 76 5.64 3.15 -22.93
N GLY A 77 4.38 3.28 -22.51
CA GLY A 77 3.46 4.30 -23.02
C GLY A 77 3.75 5.70 -22.44
N GLN A 78 2.96 6.68 -22.89
CA GLN A 78 3.06 8.05 -22.37
C GLN A 78 2.72 8.10 -20.87
N THR A 79 3.33 9.03 -20.16
CA THR A 79 3.09 9.24 -18.71
C THR A 79 2.10 10.36 -18.43
N GLU A 80 1.57 11.04 -19.44
CA GLU A 80 0.50 12.02 -19.26
C GLU A 80 -0.89 11.37 -19.32
N LYS A 81 -1.13 10.56 -20.35
CA LYS A 81 -2.46 10.00 -20.66
C LYS A 81 -2.36 8.59 -21.24
N VAL A 82 -3.34 7.76 -20.92
CA VAL A 82 -3.62 6.45 -21.53
C VAL A 82 -5.10 6.33 -21.87
N THR A 83 -5.50 5.50 -22.84
CA THR A 83 -6.93 5.23 -23.06
C THR A 83 -7.50 4.29 -22.00
N VAL A 84 -8.81 4.33 -21.70
CA VAL A 84 -9.42 3.41 -20.72
C VAL A 84 -9.33 1.94 -21.14
N ASP A 85 -9.34 1.66 -22.45
CA ASP A 85 -9.12 0.30 -22.96
C ASP A 85 -7.71 -0.21 -22.69
N GLU A 86 -6.68 0.61 -22.97
CA GLU A 86 -5.29 0.27 -22.64
C GLU A 86 -5.04 0.23 -21.14
N PHE A 87 -5.66 1.13 -20.36
CA PHE A 87 -5.57 1.11 -18.90
C PHE A 87 -6.09 -0.22 -18.35
N ARG A 88 -7.27 -0.68 -18.81
CA ARG A 88 -7.79 -2.00 -18.45
C ARG A 88 -6.83 -3.11 -18.85
N ALA A 89 -6.42 -3.16 -20.13
CA ALA A 89 -5.67 -4.28 -20.68
C ALA A 89 -4.22 -4.37 -20.17
N ARG A 90 -3.55 -3.23 -20.02
CA ARG A 90 -2.10 -3.16 -19.80
C ARG A 90 -1.70 -2.74 -18.40
N ILE A 91 -2.62 -2.20 -17.59
CA ILE A 91 -2.34 -1.79 -16.22
C ILE A 91 -3.22 -2.56 -15.23
N LEU A 92 -4.54 -2.43 -15.34
CA LEU A 92 -5.43 -2.92 -14.29
C LEU A 92 -5.60 -4.45 -14.29
N THR A 93 -5.80 -5.08 -15.46
CA THR A 93 -5.88 -6.54 -15.56
C THR A 93 -4.61 -7.22 -15.05
N PRO A 94 -3.38 -6.85 -15.47
CA PRO A 94 -2.17 -7.46 -14.93
C PRO A 94 -2.04 -7.35 -13.41
N ILE A 95 -2.42 -6.20 -12.83
CA ILE A 95 -2.38 -6.00 -11.38
C ILE A 95 -3.36 -6.96 -10.67
N LEU A 96 -4.61 -7.01 -11.13
CA LEU A 96 -5.64 -7.85 -10.52
C LEU A 96 -5.34 -9.35 -10.69
N ASP A 97 -4.81 -9.74 -11.84
CA ASP A 97 -4.35 -11.10 -12.10
C ASP A 97 -3.20 -11.48 -11.17
N GLU A 98 -2.25 -10.57 -10.93
CA GLU A 98 -1.13 -10.84 -10.02
C GLU A 98 -1.60 -11.06 -8.58
N ILE A 99 -2.53 -10.22 -8.09
CA ILE A 99 -3.15 -10.38 -6.76
C ILE A 99 -3.83 -11.75 -6.66
N LYS A 100 -4.57 -12.15 -7.70
CA LYS A 100 -5.28 -13.43 -7.75
C LYS A 100 -4.33 -14.62 -7.81
N GLN A 101 -3.37 -14.60 -8.72
CA GLN A 101 -2.42 -15.70 -8.95
C GLN A 101 -1.55 -15.95 -7.72
N ARG A 102 -1.08 -14.90 -7.06
CA ARG A 102 -0.30 -14.98 -5.83
C ARG A 102 -1.12 -15.19 -4.57
N ARG A 103 -2.46 -15.24 -4.69
CA ARG A 103 -3.41 -15.39 -3.58
C ARG A 103 -3.24 -14.31 -2.49
N LEU A 104 -2.93 -13.08 -2.90
CA LEU A 104 -2.74 -11.90 -2.04
C LEU A 104 -4.09 -11.32 -1.60
N ARG A 105 -4.96 -12.15 -1.01
CA ARG A 105 -6.34 -11.77 -0.64
C ARG A 105 -6.42 -10.67 0.43
N HIS A 106 -5.31 -10.43 1.11
CA HIS A 106 -5.16 -9.40 2.14
C HIS A 106 -4.74 -8.04 1.55
N VAL A 107 -4.37 -7.95 0.27
CA VAL A 107 -4.05 -6.68 -0.38
C VAL A 107 -5.34 -5.88 -0.57
N ASP A 108 -5.34 -4.66 -0.04
CA ASP A 108 -6.43 -3.70 -0.15
C ASP A 108 -5.97 -2.34 -0.71
N THR A 109 -4.66 -2.16 -0.88
CA THR A 109 -4.05 -0.92 -1.33
C THR A 109 -3.12 -1.17 -2.52
N ILE A 110 -3.39 -0.55 -3.66
CA ILE A 110 -2.55 -0.58 -4.87
C ILE A 110 -1.77 0.72 -4.97
N VAL A 111 -0.45 0.63 -4.78
CA VAL A 111 0.46 1.78 -4.77
C VAL A 111 1.28 1.78 -6.03
N TYR A 112 1.28 2.89 -6.77
CA TYR A 112 2.13 3.04 -7.94
C TYR A 112 3.41 3.78 -7.57
N SER A 113 4.56 3.27 -8.01
CA SER A 113 5.77 4.09 -8.10
C SER A 113 5.61 5.14 -9.22
N ALA A 114 6.69 5.83 -9.60
CA ALA A 114 6.69 6.75 -10.73
C ALA A 114 6.59 6.01 -12.09
N GLY A 115 6.46 6.77 -13.18
CA GLY A 115 6.60 6.22 -14.53
C GLY A 115 5.33 5.61 -15.13
N TYR A 116 4.16 5.96 -14.61
CA TYR A 116 2.84 5.56 -15.11
C TYR A 116 2.02 6.81 -15.52
N PRO A 117 0.99 6.67 -16.37
CA PRO A 117 0.14 7.79 -16.76
C PRO A 117 -0.60 8.37 -15.57
N PHE A 118 -0.66 9.69 -15.44
CA PHE A 118 -1.45 10.32 -14.37
C PHE A 118 -2.95 10.39 -14.71
N SER A 119 -3.31 10.39 -16.00
CA SER A 119 -4.69 10.46 -16.49
C SER A 119 -5.08 9.32 -17.44
N VAL A 120 -6.37 9.03 -17.48
CA VAL A 120 -6.99 8.00 -18.31
C VAL A 120 -8.14 8.62 -19.11
N ASP A 121 -8.11 8.48 -20.42
CA ASP A 121 -9.16 8.91 -21.34
C ASP A 121 -10.35 7.93 -21.27
N ILE A 122 -11.44 8.37 -20.64
CA ILE A 122 -12.63 7.55 -20.36
C ILE A 122 -13.70 7.65 -21.44
N THR A 123 -13.44 8.39 -22.53
CA THR A 123 -14.44 8.68 -23.56
C THR A 123 -15.07 7.42 -24.17
N ALA A 124 -14.30 6.34 -24.31
CA ALA A 124 -14.78 5.07 -24.84
C ALA A 124 -15.79 4.33 -23.93
N ASP A 125 -15.87 4.68 -22.64
CA ASP A 125 -16.84 4.10 -21.71
C ASP A 125 -18.13 4.97 -21.61
N LEU A 126 -18.16 6.17 -22.22
CA LEU A 126 -19.31 7.07 -22.15
C LEU A 126 -20.39 6.67 -23.17
N ALA A 127 -21.64 6.56 -22.71
CA ALA A 127 -22.80 6.28 -23.58
C ALA A 127 -23.27 7.51 -24.40
N GLY A 128 -22.67 8.68 -24.20
CA GLY A 128 -23.06 9.95 -24.81
C GLY A 128 -21.90 10.94 -24.90
N PRO A 129 -22.13 12.17 -25.38
CA PRO A 129 -21.07 13.16 -25.54
C PRO A 129 -20.44 13.52 -24.20
N VAL A 130 -19.15 13.87 -24.24
CA VAL A 130 -18.46 14.44 -23.08
C VAL A 130 -19.15 15.75 -22.70
N THR A 131 -19.55 15.86 -21.43
CA THR A 131 -20.11 17.08 -20.87
C THR A 131 -19.09 17.76 -19.95
N ASN A 132 -19.33 19.04 -19.62
CA ASN A 132 -18.54 19.72 -18.59
C ASN A 132 -18.64 19.03 -17.22
N PHE A 133 -19.73 18.29 -16.96
CA PHE A 133 -19.91 17.55 -15.73
C PHE A 133 -19.03 16.30 -15.68
N THR A 134 -19.01 15.52 -16.76
CA THR A 134 -18.27 14.25 -16.81
C THR A 134 -16.78 14.47 -17.06
N GLY A 135 -16.43 15.42 -17.93
CA GLY A 135 -15.08 15.55 -18.48
C GLY A 135 -14.66 14.31 -19.30
N PRO A 136 -13.55 14.38 -20.05
CA PRO A 136 -13.05 13.26 -20.83
C PRO A 136 -12.06 12.37 -20.07
N LEU A 137 -11.56 12.82 -18.91
CA LEU A 137 -10.48 12.16 -18.18
C LEU A 137 -10.89 11.72 -16.78
N GLY A 138 -10.47 10.50 -16.42
CA GLY A 138 -10.28 10.04 -15.04
C GLY A 138 -8.80 10.05 -14.66
N SER A 139 -8.48 9.90 -13.38
CA SER A 139 -7.13 9.75 -12.84
C SER A 139 -6.76 8.28 -12.69
N LEU A 140 -5.45 7.98 -12.71
CA LEU A 140 -4.94 6.64 -12.47
C LEU A 140 -5.46 6.06 -11.14
N THR A 141 -5.24 6.77 -10.03
CA THR A 141 -5.61 6.30 -8.69
C THR A 141 -7.12 6.27 -8.47
N GLY A 142 -7.86 7.23 -9.04
CA GLY A 142 -9.31 7.25 -8.96
C GLY A 142 -9.98 6.06 -9.64
N LEU A 143 -9.52 5.72 -10.85
CA LEU A 143 -10.04 4.58 -11.60
C LEU A 143 -9.56 3.24 -11.05
N THR A 144 -8.33 3.16 -10.49
CA THR A 144 -7.88 1.96 -9.76
C THR A 144 -8.71 1.71 -8.51
N TYR A 145 -9.09 2.76 -7.77
CA TYR A 145 -10.01 2.61 -6.64
C TYR A 145 -11.37 2.05 -7.06
N LEU A 146 -11.85 2.46 -8.23
CA LEU A 146 -13.13 2.02 -8.81
C LEU A 146 -12.96 0.80 -9.73
N ALA A 147 -11.90 0.00 -9.54
CA ALA A 147 -11.49 -1.07 -10.46
C ALA A 147 -12.64 -1.99 -10.90
N PRO A 148 -13.55 -2.49 -10.04
CA PRO A 148 -14.63 -3.36 -10.50
C PRO A 148 -15.60 -2.70 -11.49
N LEU A 149 -15.85 -1.39 -11.36
CA LEU A 149 -16.70 -0.65 -12.30
C LEU A 149 -16.00 -0.43 -13.63
N VAL A 150 -14.73 -0.02 -13.56
CA VAL A 150 -13.89 0.18 -14.75
C VAL A 150 -13.79 -1.12 -15.55
N MET A 151 -13.50 -2.25 -14.89
CA MET A 151 -13.40 -3.57 -15.54
C MET A 151 -14.70 -4.03 -16.19
N ARG A 152 -15.86 -3.61 -15.68
CA ARG A 152 -17.18 -3.91 -16.24
C ARG A 152 -17.61 -2.94 -17.35
N ARG A 153 -16.79 -1.94 -17.68
CA ARG A 153 -17.16 -0.81 -18.55
C ARG A 153 -18.42 -0.11 -18.04
N ASP A 154 -18.60 -0.09 -16.73
CA ASP A 154 -19.75 0.54 -16.08
C ASP A 154 -19.39 1.97 -15.70
N ALA A 155 -19.86 2.93 -16.50
CA ALA A 155 -19.63 4.36 -16.29
C ALA A 155 -20.23 4.92 -14.97
N ALA A 156 -20.86 4.07 -14.15
CA ALA A 156 -21.18 4.31 -12.74
C ALA A 156 -20.03 4.83 -11.88
N TYR A 157 -18.77 4.66 -12.31
CA TYR A 157 -17.62 5.26 -11.63
C TYR A 157 -17.60 6.79 -11.75
N ILE A 158 -18.29 7.35 -12.74
CA ILE A 158 -18.59 8.77 -12.84
C ILE A 158 -19.72 9.07 -11.87
N TYR A 159 -19.58 10.16 -11.11
CA TYR A 159 -20.57 10.58 -10.13
C TYR A 159 -22.00 10.41 -10.65
N SER A 160 -22.81 9.65 -9.90
CA SER A 160 -24.26 9.65 -10.01
C SER A 160 -24.84 9.71 -8.59
N PRO A 161 -25.83 10.59 -8.33
CA PRO A 161 -26.51 10.67 -7.03
C PRO A 161 -27.05 9.31 -6.55
N ASN A 162 -27.33 8.40 -7.49
CA ASN A 162 -27.85 7.06 -7.23
C ASN A 162 -26.76 5.97 -7.15
N ASN A 163 -25.52 6.25 -7.56
CA ASN A 163 -24.53 5.20 -7.87
C ASN A 163 -23.23 5.25 -7.06
N THR A 164 -23.02 6.26 -6.22
CA THR A 164 -21.78 6.38 -5.43
C THR A 164 -22.07 6.94 -4.05
N ARG A 165 -22.22 6.08 -3.05
CA ARG A 165 -21.86 6.45 -1.69
C ARG A 165 -20.58 5.71 -1.36
N SER A 166 -19.44 6.39 -1.55
CA SER A 166 -18.20 6.02 -0.86
C SER A 166 -18.55 5.86 0.61
N ASN A 167 -18.26 4.69 1.17
CA ASN A 167 -18.87 4.14 2.38
C ASN A 167 -18.91 5.06 3.61
N TYR A 168 -18.11 6.14 3.62
CA TYR A 168 -17.93 7.03 4.77
C TYR A 168 -17.94 8.53 4.45
N TYR A 169 -18.23 8.97 3.23
CA TYR A 169 -18.08 10.40 2.84
C TYR A 169 -18.85 11.39 3.74
N GLU A 170 -20.06 11.02 4.16
CA GLU A 170 -20.88 11.83 5.08
C GLU A 170 -20.63 11.48 6.56
N SER A 171 -19.95 10.37 6.82
CA SER A 171 -19.69 9.88 8.17
C SER A 171 -18.69 10.77 8.88
N THR A 172 -19.02 11.16 10.11
CA THR A 172 -18.06 11.75 11.04
C THR A 172 -17.30 10.70 11.84
N ARG A 173 -17.61 9.41 11.68
CA ARG A 173 -16.83 8.29 12.25
C ARG A 173 -15.67 7.94 11.34
N THR A 174 -14.52 7.69 11.93
CA THR A 174 -13.35 7.11 11.25
C THR A 174 -13.39 5.61 11.40
N LEU A 175 -13.27 4.90 10.28
CA LEU A 175 -13.30 3.45 10.22
C LEU A 175 -12.07 2.93 9.49
N ASP A 176 -11.72 1.68 9.76
CA ASP A 176 -10.72 0.93 9.05
C ASP A 176 -11.14 0.71 7.58
N PHE A 177 -10.15 0.45 6.73
CA PHE A 177 -10.40 -0.07 5.40
C PHE A 177 -10.08 -1.56 5.31
N SER A 178 -10.94 -2.30 4.60
CA SER A 178 -10.72 -3.70 4.23
C SER A 178 -11.30 -3.98 2.85
N ILE A 179 -10.59 -4.79 2.07
CA ILE A 179 -11.06 -5.32 0.79
C ILE A 179 -12.14 -6.42 0.94
N ALA A 180 -12.21 -7.06 2.12
CA ALA A 180 -13.07 -8.22 2.36
C ALA A 180 -14.58 -7.94 2.23
N PRO A 181 -15.15 -6.86 2.82
CA PRO A 181 -16.56 -6.56 2.65
C PRO A 181 -16.88 -6.15 1.22
N GLU A 182 -17.98 -6.69 0.69
CA GLU A 182 -18.56 -6.23 -0.56
C GLU A 182 -19.67 -5.21 -0.28
N TRP A 183 -19.88 -4.24 -1.18
CA TRP A 183 -20.79 -3.12 -0.93
C TRP A 183 -21.81 -2.91 -2.07
N ILE A 184 -23.09 -2.72 -1.72
CA ILE A 184 -24.16 -2.37 -2.69
C ILE A 184 -24.79 -0.99 -2.42
N GLY A 185 -24.34 -0.29 -1.38
CA GLY A 185 -24.88 0.98 -0.92
C GLY A 185 -24.20 1.48 0.36
N PRO A 186 -24.70 2.57 0.97
CA PRO A 186 -24.06 3.17 2.15
C PRO A 186 -24.10 2.28 3.38
N GLY A 187 -22.95 2.15 4.05
CA GLY A 187 -22.85 1.86 5.48
C GLY A 187 -23.21 0.45 5.93
N LYS A 188 -23.49 -0.49 5.01
CA LYS A 188 -23.61 -1.91 5.37
C LYS A 188 -22.84 -2.81 4.39
N PRO A 189 -21.82 -3.54 4.85
CA PRO A 189 -21.20 -4.57 4.04
C PRO A 189 -22.21 -5.68 3.76
N ILE A 190 -22.06 -6.37 2.64
CA ILE A 190 -22.80 -7.57 2.30
C ILE A 190 -21.84 -8.75 2.11
N GLU A 191 -22.37 -9.96 2.30
CA GLU A 191 -21.57 -11.19 2.27
C GLU A 191 -21.10 -11.57 0.86
N ALA A 192 -21.88 -11.26 -0.19
CA ALA A 192 -21.52 -11.52 -1.59
C ALA A 192 -22.39 -10.71 -2.58
N GLY A 193 -21.84 -10.40 -3.76
CA GLY A 193 -22.52 -9.71 -4.87
C GLY A 193 -22.31 -8.19 -4.91
N GLY A 194 -21.43 -7.63 -4.07
CA GLY A 194 -21.20 -6.19 -3.98
C GLY A 194 -19.87 -5.74 -4.63
N ARG A 195 -19.53 -4.47 -4.41
CA ARG A 195 -18.32 -3.83 -4.93
C ARG A 195 -17.17 -3.98 -3.96
N ARG A 196 -15.97 -4.21 -4.47
CA ARG A 196 -14.71 -4.14 -3.73
C ARG A 196 -13.95 -2.89 -4.18
N TYR A 197 -13.21 -2.27 -3.27
CA TYR A 197 -12.45 -1.06 -3.57
C TYR A 197 -11.00 -1.30 -3.21
N TYR A 198 -10.07 -0.77 -4.00
CA TYR A 198 -8.65 -0.78 -3.66
C TYR A 198 -8.22 0.65 -3.36
N LEU A 199 -7.73 0.95 -2.16
CA LEU A 199 -7.10 2.24 -1.94
C LEU A 199 -5.98 2.42 -2.96
N SER A 200 -5.81 3.60 -3.53
CA SER A 200 -4.78 3.81 -4.54
C SER A 200 -4.10 5.16 -4.44
N VAL A 201 -2.76 5.14 -4.47
CA VAL A 201 -1.92 6.32 -4.31
C VAL A 201 -0.68 6.15 -5.20
N MET A 202 -0.19 7.25 -5.78
CA MET A 202 1.15 7.29 -6.38
C MET A 202 2.18 7.71 -5.33
N LEU A 203 3.32 7.04 -5.24
CA LEU A 203 4.41 7.47 -4.37
C LEU A 203 4.99 8.82 -4.81
N GLY A 204 4.93 9.12 -6.10
CA GLY A 204 5.34 10.40 -6.70
C GLY A 204 5.24 10.35 -8.22
N TYR A 205 5.41 11.51 -8.86
CA TYR A 205 5.45 11.67 -10.31
C TYR A 205 6.68 12.48 -10.68
N THR A 206 7.48 12.00 -11.64
CA THR A 206 8.81 12.56 -11.95
C THR A 206 8.92 13.26 -13.29
N ASP A 207 7.89 13.15 -14.14
CA ASP A 207 7.84 13.85 -15.42
C ASP A 207 7.10 15.20 -15.29
N GLY A 208 7.08 16.01 -16.36
CA GLY A 208 6.26 17.22 -16.44
C GLY A 208 6.45 18.20 -15.27
N ARG A 209 5.36 18.50 -14.56
CA ARG A 209 5.31 19.35 -13.34
C ARG A 209 5.35 18.51 -12.04
N GLY A 210 5.94 17.32 -12.13
CA GLY A 210 6.21 16.42 -11.02
C GLY A 210 7.27 16.94 -10.04
N ASN A 211 7.78 16.03 -9.21
CA ASN A 211 8.81 16.26 -8.21
C ASN A 211 10.16 15.66 -8.65
N ARG A 212 11.24 16.22 -8.12
CA ARG A 212 12.57 15.62 -8.25
C ARG A 212 12.66 14.34 -7.41
N LEU A 213 13.53 13.43 -7.80
CA LEU A 213 13.69 12.14 -7.12
C LEU A 213 14.03 12.29 -5.63
N ASP A 214 14.91 13.22 -5.28
CA ASP A 214 15.29 13.53 -3.90
C ASP A 214 14.16 14.19 -3.09
N GLU A 215 13.32 15.02 -3.72
CA GLU A 215 12.09 15.54 -3.09
C GLU A 215 11.17 14.37 -2.71
N ILE A 216 10.97 13.42 -3.62
CA ILE A 216 10.14 12.22 -3.40
C ILE A 216 10.66 11.38 -2.24
N ILE A 217 11.94 11.03 -2.28
CA ILE A 217 12.57 10.25 -1.23
C ILE A 217 12.47 11.00 0.11
N SER A 218 12.68 12.32 0.13
CA SER A 218 12.65 13.12 1.34
C SER A 218 11.27 13.13 2.01
N TYR A 219 10.18 13.38 1.26
CA TYR A 219 8.86 13.39 1.89
C TYR A 219 8.41 11.99 2.32
N LEU A 220 8.79 10.92 1.60
CA LEU A 220 8.49 9.54 2.01
C LEU A 220 9.23 9.19 3.32
N GLN A 221 10.51 9.55 3.44
CA GLN A 221 11.29 9.37 4.67
C GLN A 221 10.67 10.09 5.86
N ARG A 222 10.34 11.39 5.68
CA ARG A 222 9.71 12.21 6.72
C ARG A 222 8.33 11.67 7.12
N SER A 223 7.59 11.10 6.17
CA SER A 223 6.28 10.49 6.41
C SER A 223 6.39 9.20 7.23
N ALA A 224 7.34 8.33 6.90
CA ALA A 224 7.59 7.10 7.66
C ALA A 224 8.03 7.38 9.10
N LEU A 225 8.86 8.41 9.31
CA LEU A 225 9.31 8.82 10.65
C LEU A 225 8.22 9.46 11.50
N ALA A 226 7.10 9.89 10.91
CA ALA A 226 6.02 10.53 11.65
C ALA A 226 5.06 9.53 12.32
N ASP A 227 5.03 8.27 11.87
CA ASP A 227 4.07 7.26 12.32
C ASP A 227 4.02 7.10 13.85
N GLY A 228 2.82 7.24 14.43
CA GLY A 228 2.57 7.09 15.87
C GLY A 228 3.29 8.11 16.76
N THR A 229 3.95 9.12 16.20
CA THR A 229 4.67 10.14 16.99
C THR A 229 3.76 11.19 17.62
N ARG A 230 2.50 11.28 17.17
CA ARG A 230 1.50 12.28 17.56
C ARG A 230 2.11 13.69 17.55
N PRO A 231 2.57 14.16 16.36
CA PRO A 231 3.38 15.36 16.26
C PRO A 231 2.61 16.61 16.69
N SER A 232 3.31 17.54 17.36
CA SER A 232 2.80 18.88 17.60
C SER A 232 2.75 19.70 16.30
N GLY A 233 1.74 20.55 16.17
CA GLY A 233 1.62 21.51 15.09
C GLY A 233 0.15 21.87 14.85
N THR A 234 -0.09 22.73 13.87
CA THR A 234 -1.43 23.31 13.62
C THR A 234 -1.94 22.90 12.25
N VAL A 235 -3.20 22.45 12.18
CA VAL A 235 -3.97 22.34 10.94
C VAL A 235 -4.55 23.72 10.60
N TYR A 236 -4.28 24.21 9.40
CA TYR A 236 -4.75 25.51 8.93
C TYR A 236 -5.89 25.35 7.91
N LEU A 237 -7.07 25.85 8.24
CA LEU A 237 -8.25 25.90 7.37
C LEU A 237 -8.34 27.31 6.78
N MET A 238 -8.08 27.45 5.47
CA MET A 238 -7.96 28.76 4.82
C MET A 238 -9.28 29.19 4.19
N LYS A 239 -9.81 30.32 4.65
CA LYS A 239 -11.03 30.96 4.13
C LYS A 239 -10.69 32.12 3.20
N ASN A 240 -11.41 32.23 2.09
CA ASN A 240 -11.35 33.39 1.21
C ASN A 240 -12.61 33.47 0.30
N GLY A 241 -12.69 34.50 -0.53
CA GLY A 241 -13.83 34.73 -1.42
C GLY A 241 -13.91 33.87 -2.69
N ASP A 242 -12.99 32.92 -2.92
CA ASP A 242 -13.04 32.01 -4.07
C ASP A 242 -14.04 30.87 -3.80
N ILE A 243 -14.81 30.46 -4.82
CA ILE A 243 -15.77 29.35 -4.71
C ILE A 243 -15.11 28.04 -4.25
N ARG A 244 -13.82 27.87 -4.57
CA ARG A 244 -12.98 26.74 -4.12
C ARG A 244 -12.77 26.68 -2.62
N SER A 245 -12.83 27.84 -1.95
CA SER A 245 -12.86 27.94 -0.49
C SER A 245 -14.28 27.77 0.01
N GLN A 246 -15.20 28.62 -0.48
CA GLN A 246 -16.57 28.77 0.03
C GLN A 246 -17.37 27.47 0.08
N THR A 247 -17.12 26.55 -0.85
CA THR A 247 -17.73 25.21 -0.87
C THR A 247 -17.38 24.33 0.34
N ARG A 248 -16.28 24.64 1.04
CA ARG A 248 -15.81 23.90 2.23
C ARG A 248 -15.91 24.70 3.53
N ASP A 249 -15.99 26.03 3.44
CA ASP A 249 -16.12 26.94 4.58
C ASP A 249 -17.18 26.52 5.62
N PRO A 250 -18.40 26.05 5.25
CA PRO A 250 -19.41 25.65 6.22
C PRO A 250 -18.98 24.47 7.11
N LEU A 251 -18.01 23.66 6.68
CA LEU A 251 -17.51 22.50 7.43
C LEU A 251 -16.41 22.87 8.42
N PHE A 252 -15.76 24.03 8.26
CA PHE A 252 -14.57 24.38 9.03
C PHE A 252 -14.79 24.48 10.54
N PRO A 253 -15.88 25.09 11.07
CA PRO A 253 -16.11 25.12 12.51
C PRO A 253 -16.26 23.72 13.12
N HIS A 254 -16.91 22.80 12.41
CA HIS A 254 -17.07 21.42 12.86
C HIS A 254 -15.74 20.64 12.86
N VAL A 255 -14.92 20.87 11.85
CA VAL A 255 -13.59 20.25 11.72
C VAL A 255 -12.64 20.79 12.79
N LEU A 256 -12.68 22.09 13.08
CA LEU A 256 -11.92 22.69 14.17
C LEU A 256 -12.29 22.06 15.51
N ALA A 257 -13.59 22.03 15.84
CA ALA A 257 -14.05 21.43 17.10
C ALA A 257 -13.68 19.94 17.21
N ALA A 258 -13.77 19.19 16.11
CA ALA A 258 -13.38 17.79 16.08
C ALA A 258 -11.87 17.60 16.28
N LEU A 259 -11.02 18.40 15.65
CA LEU A 259 -9.56 18.32 15.84
C LEU A 259 -9.15 18.70 17.26
N GLU A 260 -9.76 19.73 17.83
CA GLU A 260 -9.51 20.11 19.23
C GLU A 260 -9.90 18.98 20.20
N SER A 261 -10.95 18.23 19.91
CA SER A 261 -11.34 17.05 20.71
C SER A 261 -10.37 15.86 20.61
N GLU A 262 -9.50 15.85 19.59
CA GLU A 262 -8.43 14.86 19.40
C GLU A 262 -7.06 15.40 19.88
N ASP A 263 -7.05 16.53 20.61
CA ASP A 263 -5.85 17.25 21.06
C ASP A 263 -4.94 17.72 19.89
N VAL A 264 -5.52 18.03 18.73
CA VAL A 264 -4.80 18.56 17.56
C VAL A 264 -5.16 20.03 17.35
N ALA A 265 -4.16 20.91 17.36
CA ALA A 265 -4.39 22.33 17.15
C ALA A 265 -4.92 22.62 15.75
N CYS A 266 -5.96 23.45 15.65
CA CYS A 266 -6.56 23.85 14.39
C CYS A 266 -6.85 25.36 14.39
N LYS A 267 -6.63 26.03 13.25
CA LYS A 267 -6.94 27.45 13.08
C LYS A 267 -7.64 27.70 11.77
N ILE A 268 -8.73 28.46 11.83
CA ILE A 268 -9.38 29.04 10.66
C ILE A 268 -8.75 30.41 10.42
N LEU A 269 -8.16 30.64 9.25
CA LEU A 269 -7.51 31.90 8.89
C LEU A 269 -8.07 32.43 7.56
N GLU A 270 -8.12 33.76 7.43
CA GLU A 270 -8.44 34.41 6.16
C GLU A 270 -7.19 34.48 5.26
N GLY A 271 -7.35 34.22 3.97
CA GLY A 271 -6.30 34.25 2.95
C GLY A 271 -6.19 32.97 2.12
N THR A 272 -5.16 32.92 1.25
CA THR A 272 -4.89 31.75 0.41
C THR A 272 -4.11 30.68 1.16
N LEU A 273 -2.98 31.06 1.76
CA LEU A 273 -2.10 30.19 2.53
C LEU A 273 -1.92 30.77 3.93
N PRO A 274 -1.60 29.95 4.95
CA PRO A 274 -1.07 30.49 6.20
C PRO A 274 0.21 31.30 5.91
N SER A 275 0.53 32.29 6.74
CA SER A 275 1.75 33.10 6.59
C SER A 275 2.65 33.01 7.81
N SER A 276 3.96 32.82 7.56
CA SER A 276 5.02 32.77 8.56
C SER A 276 4.76 31.74 9.67
N ARG A 277 4.20 30.57 9.32
CA ARG A 277 3.90 29.47 10.25
C ARG A 277 4.93 28.36 10.11
N LYS A 278 5.62 28.01 11.20
CA LYS A 278 6.68 26.98 11.19
C LYS A 278 6.20 25.59 11.61
N ASP A 279 4.91 25.46 11.84
CA ASP A 279 4.25 24.34 12.49
C ASP A 279 3.08 23.77 11.66
N VAL A 280 3.09 23.92 10.33
CA VAL A 280 2.00 23.45 9.46
C VAL A 280 1.92 21.93 9.52
N MET A 281 0.91 21.42 10.22
CA MET A 281 0.62 19.98 10.36
C MET A 281 -0.51 19.52 9.41
N GLY A 282 -1.26 20.47 8.88
CA GLY A 282 -2.15 20.26 7.76
C GLY A 282 -2.58 21.59 7.16
N ALA A 283 -2.99 21.59 5.91
CA ALA A 283 -3.56 22.76 5.25
C ALA A 283 -4.72 22.34 4.36
N VAL A 284 -5.81 23.11 4.42
CA VAL A 284 -6.97 22.99 3.53
C VAL A 284 -7.14 24.31 2.82
N VAL A 285 -6.83 24.34 1.52
CA VAL A 285 -6.66 25.58 0.73
C VAL A 285 -7.60 25.61 -0.47
N GLY A 286 -8.35 26.69 -0.68
CA GLY A 286 -9.21 26.85 -1.87
C GLY A 286 -8.71 27.95 -2.79
N ARG A 287 -7.90 27.62 -3.82
CA ARG A 287 -7.36 28.61 -4.78
C ARG A 287 -6.75 27.95 -6.02
N ALA A 288 -6.89 28.61 -7.18
CA ALA A 288 -6.30 28.16 -8.45
C ALA A 288 -4.78 28.23 -8.51
N THR A 289 -4.19 29.30 -7.98
CA THR A 289 -2.75 29.52 -7.98
C THR A 289 -2.28 30.06 -6.63
N PHE A 290 -1.15 29.55 -6.18
CA PHE A 290 -0.45 30.02 -4.99
C PHE A 290 1.06 29.80 -5.15
N ASP A 291 1.81 30.47 -4.27
CA ASP A 291 3.26 30.40 -4.15
C ASP A 291 3.58 30.05 -2.70
N TRP A 292 4.05 28.82 -2.47
CA TRP A 292 4.28 28.34 -1.11
C TRP A 292 5.49 29.01 -0.47
N ASP A 293 6.55 29.32 -1.24
CA ASP A 293 7.75 29.97 -0.71
C ASP A 293 7.45 31.35 -0.14
N LYS A 294 6.60 32.13 -0.84
CA LYS A 294 6.15 33.45 -0.34
C LYS A 294 5.34 33.39 0.94
N SER A 295 4.79 32.23 1.29
CA SER A 295 4.08 32.05 2.56
C SER A 295 5.03 32.08 3.77
N LEU A 296 6.33 31.81 3.56
CA LEU A 296 7.33 31.61 4.62
C LEU A 296 6.95 30.51 5.62
N CYS A 297 6.08 29.57 5.22
CA CYS A 297 5.65 28.47 6.07
C CYS A 297 6.61 27.27 6.01
N THR A 298 6.51 26.41 7.02
CA THR A 298 7.24 25.13 7.07
C THR A 298 6.26 24.01 7.37
N ILE A 299 6.20 23.04 6.46
CA ILE A 299 5.40 21.82 6.61
C ILE A 299 6.12 20.84 7.53
N ARG A 300 5.40 20.32 8.53
CA ARG A 300 5.93 19.35 9.50
C ARG A 300 5.85 17.91 8.93
N PRO A 301 6.77 17.01 9.35
CA PRO A 301 6.72 15.60 8.95
C PRO A 301 5.36 14.97 9.21
N GLY A 302 4.81 14.27 8.21
CA GLY A 302 3.51 13.62 8.29
C GLY A 302 2.31 14.48 7.87
N ALA A 303 2.47 15.75 7.49
CA ALA A 303 1.34 16.64 7.21
C ALA A 303 0.59 16.31 5.90
N ILE A 304 -0.75 16.41 5.92
CA ILE A 304 -1.56 16.44 4.70
C ILE A 304 -1.84 17.90 4.33
N CYS A 305 -1.38 18.34 3.16
CA CYS A 305 -1.70 19.65 2.59
C CYS A 305 -2.49 19.44 1.31
N GLU A 306 -3.74 19.86 1.31
CA GLU A 306 -4.67 19.65 0.21
C GLU A 306 -5.22 20.99 -0.27
N HIS A 307 -5.37 21.12 -1.59
CA HIS A 307 -6.04 22.26 -2.18
C HIS A 307 -7.11 21.87 -3.20
N LEU A 308 -8.29 22.44 -3.01
CA LEU A 308 -9.38 22.31 -3.97
C LEU A 308 -9.11 23.28 -5.10
N THR A 309 -8.77 22.73 -6.26
CA THR A 309 -8.76 23.49 -7.51
C THR A 309 -8.98 22.62 -8.73
N SER A 310 -9.52 23.23 -9.79
CA SER A 310 -9.57 22.63 -11.12
C SER A 310 -8.15 22.33 -11.60
N PHE A 311 -7.92 21.21 -12.28
CA PHE A 311 -6.61 20.89 -12.87
C PHE A 311 -5.43 20.82 -11.88
N GLY A 312 -5.68 20.69 -10.57
CA GLY A 312 -4.60 20.53 -9.58
C GLY A 312 -3.74 19.28 -9.80
N GLY A 313 -4.26 18.30 -10.55
CA GLY A 313 -3.55 17.09 -10.98
C GLY A 313 -3.19 17.06 -12.48
N ASP A 314 -3.30 18.18 -13.19
CA ASP A 314 -2.78 18.29 -14.56
C ASP A 314 -1.27 18.57 -14.53
N LEU A 315 -0.49 17.49 -14.68
CA LEU A 315 0.96 17.52 -14.52
C LEU A 315 1.71 17.84 -15.83
N ARG A 316 1.00 18.22 -16.91
CA ARG A 316 1.61 18.67 -18.16
C ARG A 316 2.41 19.95 -17.94
N LYS A 317 3.52 20.11 -18.65
CA LYS A 317 4.36 21.32 -18.55
C LYS A 317 3.61 22.62 -18.88
N SER A 318 2.59 22.55 -19.75
CA SER A 318 1.78 23.68 -20.19
C SER A 318 0.59 24.01 -19.28
N ALA A 319 0.35 23.25 -18.20
CA ALA A 319 -0.78 23.47 -17.31
C ALA A 319 -0.63 24.76 -16.48
N GLY A 320 -1.73 25.49 -16.28
CA GLY A 320 -1.70 26.85 -15.71
C GLY A 320 -1.89 26.98 -14.19
N GLN A 321 -2.55 26.01 -13.54
CA GLN A 321 -2.88 26.09 -12.11
C GLN A 321 -1.75 25.50 -11.24
N THR A 322 -1.66 25.83 -9.95
CA THR A 322 -0.63 25.24 -9.07
C THR A 322 -0.93 23.75 -8.86
N PRO A 323 0.01 22.84 -9.15
CA PRO A 323 -0.21 21.40 -9.03
C PRO A 323 -0.07 20.96 -7.58
N PHE A 324 -0.73 19.87 -7.21
CA PHE A 324 -0.64 19.31 -5.85
C PHE A 324 0.79 18.88 -5.48
N THR A 325 1.64 18.61 -6.48
CA THR A 325 3.07 18.30 -6.32
C THR A 325 3.85 19.43 -5.68
N GLU A 326 3.33 20.66 -5.67
CA GLU A 326 3.91 21.79 -4.93
C GLU A 326 3.86 21.54 -3.42
N HIS A 327 2.77 20.98 -2.88
CA HIS A 327 2.72 20.62 -1.46
C HIS A 327 3.73 19.51 -1.11
N LEU A 328 3.88 18.53 -2.00
CA LEU A 328 4.84 17.44 -1.83
C LEU A 328 6.30 17.94 -1.90
N ARG A 329 6.59 18.88 -2.80
CA ARG A 329 7.90 19.56 -2.91
C ARG A 329 8.33 20.19 -1.58
N HIS A 330 7.37 20.74 -0.83
CA HIS A 330 7.60 21.35 0.48
C HIS A 330 7.50 20.36 1.66
N GLY A 331 7.41 19.06 1.38
CA GLY A 331 7.54 18.00 2.37
C GLY A 331 6.23 17.54 3.01
N ALA A 332 5.07 17.82 2.38
CA ALA A 332 3.81 17.19 2.77
C ALA A 332 3.88 15.68 2.56
N ALA A 333 3.26 14.92 3.47
CA ALA A 333 3.14 13.47 3.37
C ALA A 333 2.20 13.04 2.24
N GLY A 334 1.21 13.87 1.92
CA GLY A 334 0.30 13.63 0.81
C GLY A 334 -0.49 14.85 0.38
N SER A 335 -0.94 14.81 -0.86
CA SER A 335 -1.78 15.81 -1.50
C SER A 335 -2.53 15.18 -2.68
N SER A 336 -3.45 15.93 -3.28
CA SER A 336 -4.25 15.44 -4.40
C SER A 336 -4.67 16.57 -5.33
N GLY A 337 -5.03 16.24 -6.57
CA GLY A 337 -5.62 17.22 -7.49
C GLY A 337 -6.35 16.57 -8.65
N THR A 338 -7.29 17.30 -9.26
CA THR A 338 -8.07 16.75 -10.37
C THR A 338 -7.29 16.83 -11.68
N VAL A 339 -7.33 15.75 -12.47
CA VAL A 339 -6.57 15.66 -13.74
C VAL A 339 -7.23 16.37 -14.92
N THR A 340 -8.47 16.82 -14.74
CA THR A 340 -9.24 17.63 -15.68
C THR A 340 -10.20 18.54 -14.90
N GLU A 341 -10.95 19.40 -15.60
CA GLU A 341 -11.96 20.26 -14.98
C GLU A 341 -13.03 19.41 -14.28
N PRO A 342 -13.21 19.54 -12.96
CA PRO A 342 -14.22 18.78 -12.23
C PRO A 342 -15.52 19.56 -12.02
N LEU A 343 -15.55 20.88 -12.30
CA LEU A 343 -16.48 21.85 -11.73
C LEU A 343 -16.29 21.98 -10.20
N ALA A 344 -16.83 23.04 -9.58
CA ALA A 344 -16.78 23.21 -8.12
C ALA A 344 -17.82 22.32 -7.39
N ILE A 345 -17.81 21.02 -7.67
CA ILE A 345 -18.70 20.01 -7.08
C ILE A 345 -17.96 19.38 -5.88
N PRO A 346 -18.42 19.61 -4.63
CA PRO A 346 -17.71 19.16 -3.43
C PRO A 346 -17.41 17.65 -3.40
N GLU A 347 -18.30 16.82 -3.93
CA GLU A 347 -18.21 15.35 -3.91
C GLU A 347 -17.02 14.80 -4.69
N LYS A 348 -16.43 15.59 -5.60
CA LYS A 348 -15.24 15.22 -6.38
C LYS A 348 -13.93 15.56 -5.67
N PHE A 349 -13.99 16.19 -4.50
CA PHE A 349 -12.82 16.63 -3.74
C PHE A 349 -12.84 16.07 -2.32
N PRO A 350 -11.67 15.98 -1.65
CA PRO A 350 -11.62 15.69 -0.23
C PRO A 350 -12.32 16.77 0.60
N ARG A 351 -13.22 16.33 1.50
CA ARG A 351 -13.75 17.20 2.55
C ARG A 351 -12.64 17.55 3.55
N PRO A 352 -12.73 18.68 4.25
CA PRO A 352 -11.76 19.04 5.30
C PRO A 352 -11.69 18.02 6.45
N TRP A 353 -12.71 17.15 6.59
CA TRP A 353 -12.74 16.01 7.50
C TRP A 353 -11.58 15.01 7.30
N ILE A 354 -10.88 15.07 6.16
CA ILE A 354 -9.63 14.32 5.95
C ILE A 354 -8.65 14.51 7.10
N GLN A 355 -8.53 15.73 7.62
CA GLN A 355 -7.62 16.05 8.72
C GLN A 355 -8.07 15.36 10.02
N VAL A 356 -9.37 15.24 10.26
CA VAL A 356 -9.94 14.57 11.45
C VAL A 356 -9.74 13.05 11.37
N HIS A 357 -10.01 12.44 10.21
CA HIS A 357 -9.79 11.00 10.03
C HIS A 357 -8.33 10.64 10.27
N TYR A 358 -7.42 11.47 9.75
CA TYR A 358 -5.98 11.32 9.91
C TYR A 358 -5.51 11.54 11.37
N ALA A 359 -6.02 12.57 12.05
CA ALA A 359 -5.76 12.83 13.47
C ALA A 359 -6.25 11.71 14.40
N ARG A 360 -7.30 10.98 13.99
CA ARG A 360 -7.78 9.81 14.73
C ARG A 360 -6.91 8.57 14.53
N GLY A 361 -5.98 8.60 13.58
CA GLY A 361 -5.02 7.53 13.34
C GLY A 361 -5.25 6.71 12.08
N ALA A 362 -6.18 7.11 11.19
CA ALA A 362 -6.25 6.53 9.86
C ALA A 362 -4.94 6.77 9.10
N THR A 363 -4.59 5.84 8.20
CA THR A 363 -3.53 6.09 7.22
C THR A 363 -3.93 7.22 6.27
N LEU A 364 -2.94 7.80 5.59
CA LEU A 364 -3.16 8.82 4.58
C LEU A 364 -4.15 8.35 3.51
N ALA A 365 -3.97 7.13 2.99
CA ALA A 365 -4.86 6.58 1.98
C ALA A 365 -6.30 6.43 2.51
N GLU A 366 -6.47 5.87 3.71
CA GLU A 366 -7.78 5.74 4.35
C GLU A 366 -8.45 7.10 4.58
N ALA A 367 -7.70 8.10 5.04
CA ALA A 367 -8.21 9.45 5.27
C ALA A 367 -8.71 10.09 3.97
N PHE A 368 -7.96 9.96 2.87
CA PHE A 368 -8.39 10.48 1.56
C PHE A 368 -9.68 9.82 1.08
N TYR A 369 -9.73 8.49 1.02
CA TYR A 369 -10.86 7.76 0.44
C TYR A 369 -12.11 7.76 1.32
N GLN A 370 -11.99 8.03 2.62
CA GLN A 370 -13.13 8.35 3.49
C GLN A 370 -13.67 9.77 3.25
N SER A 371 -12.85 10.67 2.69
CA SER A 371 -13.17 12.09 2.54
C SER A 371 -13.65 12.50 1.15
N VAL A 372 -13.68 11.59 0.17
CA VAL A 372 -14.12 11.88 -1.21
C VAL A 372 -15.20 10.91 -1.69
N ALA A 373 -16.29 11.44 -2.25
CA ALA A 373 -17.41 10.63 -2.72
C ALA A 373 -17.21 10.09 -4.14
N SER A 374 -16.55 10.86 -5.02
CA SER A 374 -16.32 10.48 -6.41
C SER A 374 -14.87 10.75 -6.80
N PRO A 375 -13.94 9.82 -6.47
CA PRO A 375 -12.52 10.03 -6.68
C PRO A 375 -12.07 9.86 -8.14
N TYR A 376 -12.96 9.57 -9.11
CA TYR A 376 -12.55 9.15 -10.45
C TYR A 376 -11.62 10.17 -11.14
N GLN A 377 -11.75 11.47 -10.89
CA GLN A 377 -10.86 12.51 -11.45
C GLN A 377 -9.69 12.88 -10.53
N LEU A 378 -9.69 12.42 -9.28
CA LEU A 378 -8.77 12.85 -8.24
C LEU A 378 -7.51 11.99 -8.21
N LEU A 379 -6.39 12.55 -8.66
CA LEU A 379 -5.09 11.91 -8.50
C LEU A 379 -4.58 12.16 -7.07
N ILE A 380 -4.23 11.10 -6.35
CA ILE A 380 -3.70 11.16 -4.99
C ILE A 380 -2.25 10.69 -5.02
N ALA A 381 -1.35 11.45 -4.37
CA ALA A 381 0.05 11.07 -4.27
C ALA A 381 0.68 11.43 -2.92
N GLY A 382 1.72 10.69 -2.56
CA GLY A 382 2.42 10.79 -1.28
C GLY A 382 2.69 9.41 -0.67
N ASP A 383 2.79 9.36 0.65
CA ASP A 383 2.97 8.12 1.40
C ASP A 383 1.61 7.55 1.87
N PRO A 384 1.06 6.49 1.23
CA PRO A 384 -0.25 5.96 1.57
C PRO A 384 -0.34 5.41 3.00
N LEU A 385 0.78 4.98 3.58
CA LEU A 385 0.83 4.33 4.90
C LEU A 385 1.17 5.32 6.03
N CYS A 386 1.41 6.60 5.73
CA CYS A 386 1.67 7.60 6.76
C CYS A 386 0.49 7.68 7.72
N ARG A 387 0.77 7.67 9.03
CA ARG A 387 -0.25 7.64 10.09
C ARG A 387 0.26 8.27 11.40
N PRO A 388 0.45 9.59 11.47
CA PRO A 388 1.19 10.23 12.56
C PRO A 388 0.52 10.07 13.92
N TRP A 389 -0.80 9.93 13.97
CA TRP A 389 -1.57 9.78 15.21
C TRP A 389 -2.04 8.36 15.52
N ALA A 390 -1.64 7.37 14.72
CA ALA A 390 -2.03 5.98 14.94
C ALA A 390 -1.52 5.44 16.29
N ARG A 391 -2.35 4.61 16.93
CA ARG A 391 -1.95 3.82 18.10
C ARG A 391 -1.38 2.50 17.59
N ILE A 392 -0.06 2.39 17.56
CA ILE A 392 0.64 1.24 16.96
C ILE A 392 1.03 0.26 18.08
N PRO A 393 0.47 -0.96 18.13
CA PRO A 393 0.82 -1.94 19.15
C PRO A 393 2.24 -2.46 18.96
N ARG A 394 3.00 -2.62 20.05
CA ARG A 394 4.29 -3.31 20.04
C ARG A 394 4.06 -4.79 20.28
N ILE A 395 4.53 -5.61 19.34
CA ILE A 395 4.31 -7.05 19.33
C ILE A 395 5.54 -7.75 19.90
N SER A 396 5.33 -8.83 20.66
CA SER A 396 6.38 -9.72 21.19
C SER A 396 5.93 -11.16 21.06
N LEU A 397 6.86 -12.10 20.92
CA LEU A 397 6.55 -13.53 20.81
C LEU A 397 7.14 -14.28 21.99
N ASP A 398 6.42 -15.30 22.42
CA ASP A 398 6.96 -16.41 23.22
C ASP A 398 7.10 -17.66 22.32
N GLY A 399 8.16 -18.43 22.55
CA GLY A 399 8.48 -19.65 21.79
C GLY A 399 9.30 -19.48 20.51
N LEU A 400 9.70 -18.25 20.14
CA LEU A 400 10.55 -18.00 18.97
C LEU A 400 11.32 -16.67 19.08
N ALA A 401 12.62 -16.70 18.79
CA ALA A 401 13.50 -15.54 18.76
C ALA A 401 14.19 -15.35 17.39
N ALA A 402 14.72 -14.14 17.15
CA ALA A 402 15.46 -13.83 15.94
C ALA A 402 16.75 -14.68 15.85
N GLY A 403 16.93 -15.36 14.72
CA GLY A 403 18.09 -16.20 14.44
C GLY A 403 17.96 -17.64 14.92
N ASP A 404 16.84 -18.02 15.54
CA ASP A 404 16.60 -19.40 15.98
C ASP A 404 16.69 -20.37 14.81
N VAL A 405 17.31 -21.52 15.07
CA VAL A 405 17.31 -22.68 14.17
C VAL A 405 16.15 -23.57 14.57
N VAL A 406 15.20 -23.79 13.66
CA VAL A 406 13.95 -24.49 13.95
C VAL A 406 13.79 -25.77 13.13
N HIS A 407 13.06 -26.72 13.70
CA HIS A 407 12.71 -28.02 13.10
C HIS A 407 11.29 -28.44 13.50
N ASP A 408 10.71 -29.35 12.73
CA ASP A 408 9.37 -29.93 12.94
C ASP A 408 8.24 -28.90 13.06
N VAL A 409 7.71 -28.68 14.26
CA VAL A 409 6.57 -27.79 14.52
C VAL A 409 6.94 -26.82 15.62
N VAL A 410 6.81 -25.52 15.32
CA VAL A 410 7.09 -24.43 16.26
C VAL A 410 5.79 -23.82 16.72
N ARG A 411 5.61 -23.72 18.03
CA ARG A 411 4.49 -22.98 18.63
C ARG A 411 4.90 -21.52 18.80
N ILE A 412 4.12 -20.61 18.20
CA ILE A 412 4.37 -19.17 18.26
C ILE A 412 3.22 -18.51 19.02
N ALA A 413 3.49 -17.97 20.20
CA ALA A 413 2.48 -17.32 21.04
C ALA A 413 2.70 -15.79 21.04
N PRO A 414 1.94 -15.03 20.23
CA PRO A 414 2.09 -13.58 20.19
C PRO A 414 1.43 -12.87 21.36
N THR A 415 2.06 -11.80 21.79
CA THR A 415 1.54 -10.84 22.77
C THR A 415 1.75 -9.42 22.27
N ALA A 416 1.01 -8.48 22.86
CA ALA A 416 1.18 -7.06 22.60
C ALA A 416 1.30 -6.30 23.92
N ASP A 417 1.88 -5.11 23.86
CA ASP A 417 1.91 -4.22 25.02
C ASP A 417 0.49 -3.89 25.52
N LYS A 418 0.36 -3.66 26.84
CA LYS A 418 -0.95 -3.37 27.46
C LYS A 418 -1.49 -1.97 27.12
N ALA A 419 -0.65 -1.06 26.62
CA ALA A 419 -1.04 0.32 26.31
C ALA A 419 -1.90 0.40 25.03
N VAL A 420 -1.69 -0.54 24.12
CA VAL A 420 -2.45 -0.68 22.89
C VAL A 420 -3.02 -2.10 22.79
N PRO A 421 -4.25 -2.32 23.31
CA PRO A 421 -4.91 -3.62 23.22
C PRO A 421 -5.02 -4.10 21.78
N VAL A 422 -4.83 -5.40 21.55
CA VAL A 422 -4.91 -6.03 20.23
C VAL A 422 -6.10 -7.00 20.21
N SER A 423 -6.89 -6.98 19.13
CA SER A 423 -8.02 -7.89 18.95
C SER A 423 -7.63 -9.20 18.24
N GLU A 424 -6.65 -9.13 17.35
CA GLU A 424 -6.26 -10.22 16.45
C GLU A 424 -4.78 -10.13 16.11
N PHE A 425 -4.10 -11.28 16.06
CA PHE A 425 -2.76 -11.44 15.50
C PHE A 425 -2.82 -12.22 14.19
N ARG A 426 -1.88 -11.93 13.30
CA ARG A 426 -1.77 -12.54 11.97
C ARG A 426 -0.35 -13.00 11.74
N LEU A 427 -0.17 -14.22 11.27
CA LEU A 427 1.12 -14.79 10.95
C LEU A 427 1.33 -14.82 9.43
N PHE A 428 2.48 -14.30 9.02
CA PHE A 428 3.00 -14.40 7.67
C PHE A 428 4.37 -15.08 7.71
N VAL A 429 4.67 -15.87 6.69
CA VAL A 429 5.99 -16.46 6.42
C VAL A 429 6.39 -16.07 5.02
N ASP A 430 7.53 -15.38 4.86
CA ASP A 430 8.03 -14.86 3.58
C ASP A 430 7.01 -14.03 2.79
N GLY A 431 6.17 -13.27 3.51
CA GLY A 431 5.10 -12.46 2.94
C GLY A 431 3.87 -13.26 2.48
N GLN A 432 3.80 -14.56 2.77
CA GLN A 432 2.60 -15.36 2.56
C GLN A 432 1.78 -15.46 3.86
N TRP A 433 0.49 -15.22 3.76
CA TRP A 433 -0.45 -15.40 4.86
C TRP A 433 -0.53 -16.87 5.31
N ILE A 434 -0.32 -17.12 6.60
CA ILE A 434 -0.47 -18.46 7.20
C ILE A 434 -1.79 -18.58 7.96
N GLY A 435 -2.12 -17.60 8.80
CA GLY A 435 -3.33 -17.66 9.63
C GLY A 435 -3.49 -16.47 10.56
N ALA A 436 -4.59 -16.46 11.32
CA ALA A 436 -4.87 -15.49 12.37
C ALA A 436 -5.26 -16.19 13.67
N CYS A 437 -5.05 -15.52 14.81
CA CYS A 437 -5.55 -15.94 16.11
C CYS A 437 -5.99 -14.73 16.94
N ALA A 438 -6.92 -14.94 17.87
CA ALA A 438 -7.33 -13.90 18.82
C ALA A 438 -6.22 -13.65 19.86
N ALA A 439 -6.34 -12.55 20.62
CA ALA A 439 -5.43 -12.28 21.73
C ALA A 439 -5.42 -13.44 22.75
N GLY A 440 -4.23 -13.88 23.15
CA GLY A 440 -4.02 -15.07 23.99
C GLY A 440 -3.99 -16.40 23.22
N GLY A 441 -4.22 -16.38 21.90
CA GLY A 441 -4.03 -17.52 21.02
C GLY A 441 -2.57 -17.77 20.66
N ALA A 442 -2.33 -18.83 19.89
CA ALA A 442 -1.01 -19.18 19.37
C ALA A 442 -1.14 -19.77 17.96
N PHE A 443 -0.03 -19.79 17.23
CA PHE A 443 0.11 -20.47 15.93
C PHE A 443 0.93 -21.74 16.08
N GLU A 444 0.66 -22.71 15.21
CA GLU A 444 1.52 -23.88 15.00
C GLU A 444 2.10 -23.80 13.59
N LEU A 445 3.41 -23.58 13.50
CA LEU A 445 4.12 -23.52 12.24
C LEU A 445 4.83 -24.86 11.99
N ASP A 446 4.32 -25.62 11.01
CA ASP A 446 4.95 -26.84 10.53
C ASP A 446 6.10 -26.50 9.56
N THR A 447 7.33 -26.50 10.07
CA THR A 447 8.53 -26.11 9.32
C THR A 447 8.90 -27.15 8.28
N LYS A 448 8.38 -28.38 8.31
CA LYS A 448 8.63 -29.39 7.26
C LYS A 448 8.06 -29.00 5.90
N LYS A 449 7.14 -28.04 5.88
CA LYS A 449 6.58 -27.46 4.65
C LYS A 449 7.44 -26.32 4.09
N LEU A 450 8.47 -25.91 4.83
CA LEU A 450 9.43 -24.88 4.43
C LEU A 450 10.71 -25.55 3.94
N SER A 451 11.35 -24.88 2.99
CA SER A 451 12.71 -25.24 2.56
C SER A 451 13.71 -24.99 3.68
N ASP A 452 14.90 -25.58 3.57
CA ASP A 452 16.00 -25.21 4.45
C ASP A 452 16.51 -23.80 4.10
N GLY A 453 17.05 -23.09 5.08
CA GLY A 453 17.53 -21.74 4.87
C GLY A 453 16.87 -20.69 5.75
N TYR A 454 17.11 -19.43 5.35
CA TYR A 454 16.49 -18.26 5.92
C TYR A 454 15.00 -18.20 5.60
N HIS A 455 14.20 -17.87 6.61
CA HIS A 455 12.80 -17.48 6.45
C HIS A 455 12.49 -16.22 7.27
N GLU A 456 11.63 -15.35 6.74
CA GLU A 456 11.08 -14.21 7.50
C GLU A 456 9.75 -14.62 8.15
N ILE A 457 9.71 -14.61 9.48
CA ILE A 457 8.48 -14.68 10.26
C ILE A 457 8.00 -13.26 10.50
N ARG A 458 6.74 -12.99 10.19
CA ARG A 458 6.12 -11.72 10.48
C ARG A 458 4.81 -11.90 11.20
N VAL A 459 4.69 -11.29 12.38
CA VAL A 459 3.46 -11.27 13.15
C VAL A 459 2.91 -9.87 13.23
N VAL A 460 1.68 -9.69 12.77
CA VAL A 460 0.96 -8.41 12.74
C VAL A 460 -0.16 -8.43 13.77
N GLY A 461 -0.16 -7.47 14.70
CA GLY A 461 -1.24 -7.27 15.67
C GLY A 461 -2.13 -6.10 15.27
N LEU A 462 -3.44 -6.30 15.34
CA LEU A 462 -4.45 -5.29 15.03
C LEU A 462 -4.97 -4.65 16.31
N GLU A 463 -4.78 -3.35 16.44
CA GLU A 463 -5.29 -2.56 17.56
C GLU A 463 -6.81 -2.70 17.71
N ALA A 464 -7.28 -2.85 18.95
CA ALA A 464 -8.68 -3.18 19.27
C ALA A 464 -9.62 -1.95 19.23
N SER A 465 -9.49 -1.11 18.21
CA SER A 465 -10.46 -0.05 17.89
C SER A 465 -11.07 -0.26 16.52
N MET A 466 -11.98 0.63 16.10
CA MET A 466 -12.55 0.60 14.75
C MET A 466 -11.55 0.99 13.65
N ILE A 467 -10.38 1.54 14.00
CA ILE A 467 -9.33 1.92 13.03
C ILE A 467 -8.40 0.73 12.76
N ARG A 468 -8.27 -0.17 13.74
CA ARG A 468 -7.49 -1.41 13.64
C ARG A 468 -6.05 -1.18 13.19
N SER A 469 -5.43 -0.11 13.69
CA SER A 469 -4.04 0.24 13.41
C SER A 469 -3.12 -0.97 13.63
N GLN A 470 -2.32 -1.29 12.61
CA GLN A 470 -1.45 -2.46 12.66
C GLN A 470 -0.08 -2.16 13.27
N GLY A 471 0.35 -2.99 14.22
CA GLY A 471 1.74 -3.12 14.67
C GLY A 471 2.32 -4.43 14.20
N ARG A 472 3.65 -4.54 14.08
CA ARG A 472 4.29 -5.75 13.56
C ARG A 472 5.62 -6.05 14.22
N LEU A 473 5.91 -7.34 14.34
CA LEU A 473 7.24 -7.87 14.62
C LEU A 473 7.69 -8.70 13.41
N ILE A 474 8.92 -8.47 12.97
CA ILE A 474 9.57 -9.20 11.88
C ILE A 474 10.78 -9.89 12.51
N LEU A 475 10.84 -11.22 12.39
CA LEU A 475 11.91 -12.05 12.95
C LEU A 475 12.49 -12.95 11.86
N PRO A 476 13.82 -12.92 11.66
CA PRO A 476 14.48 -13.91 10.84
C PRO A 476 14.59 -15.24 11.60
N ILE A 477 14.39 -16.36 10.92
CA ILE A 477 14.66 -17.71 11.45
C ILE A 477 15.46 -18.52 10.44
N GLN A 478 16.06 -19.61 10.90
CA GLN A 478 16.73 -20.60 10.06
C GLN A 478 15.98 -21.94 10.15
N VAL A 479 15.48 -22.42 9.02
CA VAL A 479 14.92 -23.77 8.92
C VAL A 479 16.04 -24.74 8.55
N ALA A 480 16.12 -25.87 9.25
CA ALA A 480 17.16 -26.89 9.04
C ALA A 480 16.58 -28.30 9.17
N ASN A 481 15.58 -28.64 8.35
CA ASN A 481 14.97 -29.96 8.34
C ASN A 481 15.83 -31.01 7.62
N LEU A 482 16.59 -30.59 6.58
CA LEU A 482 17.43 -31.45 5.74
C LEU A 482 18.93 -31.23 5.96
N GLY A 483 19.32 -30.23 6.75
CA GLY A 483 20.71 -29.87 7.02
C GLY A 483 21.41 -29.15 5.87
N GLN A 484 20.64 -28.62 4.90
CA GLN A 484 21.18 -27.88 3.77
C GLN A 484 21.56 -26.45 4.18
N SER A 485 22.56 -25.88 3.52
CA SER A 485 23.03 -24.53 3.82
C SER A 485 23.55 -23.81 2.58
N ILE A 486 23.49 -22.48 2.65
CA ILE A 486 24.00 -21.56 1.65
C ILE A 486 24.57 -20.34 2.37
N GLN A 487 25.71 -19.86 1.87
CA GLN A 487 26.31 -18.59 2.26
C GLN A 487 26.27 -17.64 1.06
N ALA A 488 26.03 -16.37 1.34
CA ALA A 488 26.03 -15.33 0.34
C ALA A 488 26.53 -14.02 0.94
N SER A 489 27.31 -13.25 0.18
CA SER A 489 27.85 -11.96 0.60
C SER A 489 27.98 -11.01 -0.59
N VAL A 490 27.95 -9.71 -0.31
CA VAL A 490 28.14 -8.67 -1.33
C VAL A 490 29.47 -7.97 -1.13
N HIS A 491 30.13 -7.69 -2.24
CA HIS A 491 31.39 -6.97 -2.30
C HIS A 491 31.30 -5.83 -3.31
N ALA A 492 32.10 -4.80 -3.09
CA ALA A 492 32.24 -3.72 -4.06
C ALA A 492 32.71 -4.26 -5.41
N SER A 493 32.19 -3.69 -6.50
CA SER A 493 32.68 -3.95 -7.84
C SER A 493 33.61 -2.83 -8.29
N ASN A 494 34.62 -3.16 -9.10
CA ASN A 494 35.43 -2.15 -9.78
C ASN A 494 34.68 -1.48 -10.94
N HIS A 495 33.51 -2.00 -11.31
CA HIS A 495 32.64 -1.40 -12.31
C HIS A 495 31.61 -0.47 -11.64
N PRO A 496 31.55 0.81 -12.04
CA PRO A 496 30.55 1.74 -11.52
C PRO A 496 29.13 1.22 -11.67
N GLY A 497 28.30 1.43 -10.64
CA GLY A 497 26.89 0.99 -10.65
C GLY A 497 26.67 -0.50 -10.46
N ARG A 498 27.71 -1.28 -10.10
CA ARG A 498 27.60 -2.73 -9.85
C ARG A 498 28.07 -3.12 -8.46
N VAL A 499 27.57 -4.26 -8.01
CA VAL A 499 28.10 -5.00 -6.86
C VAL A 499 28.36 -6.45 -7.27
N ASN A 500 29.33 -7.09 -6.62
CA ASN A 500 29.63 -8.50 -6.84
C ASN A 500 29.01 -9.32 -5.71
N VAL A 501 28.18 -10.30 -6.05
CA VAL A 501 27.57 -11.21 -5.08
C VAL A 501 28.31 -12.54 -5.14
N TRP A 502 28.97 -12.90 -4.05
CA TRP A 502 29.59 -14.21 -3.87
C TRP A 502 28.60 -15.16 -3.20
N VAL A 503 28.60 -16.42 -3.62
CA VAL A 503 27.75 -17.48 -3.06
C VAL A 503 28.51 -18.80 -2.96
N GLU A 504 28.14 -19.59 -1.96
CA GLU A 504 28.57 -20.98 -1.77
C GLU A 504 27.43 -21.80 -1.15
N SER A 505 27.02 -22.87 -1.83
CA SER A 505 25.98 -23.80 -1.42
C SER A 505 26.39 -25.20 -1.87
N PRO A 506 26.94 -26.02 -0.96
CA PRO A 506 27.32 -27.40 -1.28
C PRO A 506 26.16 -28.19 -1.91
N GLY A 507 26.43 -28.98 -2.95
CA GLY A 507 25.42 -29.76 -3.67
C GLY A 507 24.53 -28.98 -4.65
N ALA A 508 24.62 -27.64 -4.71
CA ALA A 508 23.80 -26.85 -5.61
C ALA A 508 24.26 -26.99 -7.08
N LYS A 509 23.30 -27.20 -7.99
CA LYS A 509 23.56 -27.10 -9.45
C LYS A 509 23.61 -25.66 -9.93
N SER A 510 22.86 -24.78 -9.28
CA SER A 510 22.94 -23.35 -9.51
C SER A 510 22.39 -22.55 -8.34
N VAL A 511 22.87 -21.32 -8.20
CA VAL A 511 22.39 -20.35 -7.23
C VAL A 511 21.87 -19.13 -7.97
N TYR A 512 20.62 -18.76 -7.72
CA TYR A 512 19.99 -17.57 -8.29
C TYR A 512 20.04 -16.41 -7.30
N ILE A 513 20.39 -15.23 -7.79
CA ILE A 513 20.31 -13.98 -7.04
C ILE A 513 19.05 -13.26 -7.45
N PHE A 514 18.24 -12.90 -6.47
CA PHE A 514 17.00 -12.17 -6.64
C PHE A 514 17.11 -10.78 -6.03
N HIS A 515 16.54 -9.80 -6.70
CA HIS A 515 16.12 -8.56 -6.08
C HIS A 515 14.60 -8.59 -5.94
N ASN A 516 14.12 -8.62 -4.69
CA ASN A 516 12.73 -8.94 -4.37
C ASN A 516 12.34 -10.28 -5.04
N ARG A 517 11.44 -10.27 -6.03
CA ARG A 517 11.00 -11.45 -6.79
C ARG A 517 11.66 -11.60 -8.16
N ARG A 518 12.54 -10.69 -8.59
CA ARG A 518 13.14 -10.71 -9.92
C ARG A 518 14.53 -11.33 -9.88
N PRO A 519 14.83 -12.35 -10.71
CA PRO A 519 16.18 -12.84 -10.84
C PRO A 519 17.05 -11.76 -11.49
N VAL A 520 18.17 -11.43 -10.86
CA VAL A 520 19.14 -10.42 -11.29
C VAL A 520 20.54 -10.99 -11.52
N GLY A 521 20.77 -12.24 -11.14
CA GLY A 521 22.02 -12.95 -11.39
C GLY A 521 21.86 -14.46 -11.22
N ARG A 522 22.80 -15.22 -11.76
CA ARG A 522 22.90 -16.68 -11.59
C ARG A 522 24.36 -17.09 -11.52
N VAL A 523 24.66 -18.02 -10.64
CA VAL A 523 25.93 -18.76 -10.56
C VAL A 523 25.63 -20.22 -10.90
N PHE A 524 26.46 -20.81 -11.76
CA PHE A 524 26.40 -22.24 -12.07
C PHE A 524 27.33 -23.01 -11.12
N GLY A 525 26.85 -24.15 -10.64
CA GLY A 525 27.54 -24.97 -9.64
C GLY A 525 27.37 -24.46 -8.21
N GLU A 526 28.18 -25.05 -7.33
CA GLU A 526 28.07 -24.90 -5.87
C GLU A 526 28.63 -23.57 -5.36
N ARG A 527 29.52 -22.91 -6.12
CA ARG A 527 30.21 -21.69 -5.69
C ARG A 527 30.53 -20.78 -6.86
N GLY A 528 30.47 -19.47 -6.63
CA GLY A 528 30.92 -18.49 -7.62
C GLY A 528 30.61 -17.05 -7.24
N VAL A 529 30.81 -16.16 -8.20
CA VAL A 529 30.53 -14.72 -8.08
C VAL A 529 29.72 -14.29 -9.29
N VAL A 530 28.72 -13.44 -9.07
CA VAL A 530 27.95 -12.78 -10.14
C VAL A 530 27.84 -11.29 -9.89
N ALA A 531 27.99 -10.48 -10.94
CA ALA A 531 27.79 -9.05 -10.85
C ALA A 531 26.28 -8.72 -10.95
N VAL A 532 25.79 -7.88 -10.04
CA VAL A 532 24.43 -7.32 -10.06
C VAL A 532 24.53 -5.83 -10.36
N ASP A 533 23.71 -5.36 -11.30
CA ASP A 533 23.78 -4.01 -11.85
C ASP A 533 22.60 -3.14 -11.36
N ALA A 534 22.85 -1.89 -10.99
CA ALA A 534 21.82 -0.93 -10.63
C ALA A 534 20.80 -0.72 -11.76
N GLN A 535 21.15 -0.97 -13.03
CA GLN A 535 20.21 -0.94 -14.15
C GLN A 535 19.10 -2.00 -14.05
N THR A 536 19.33 -3.12 -13.35
CA THR A 536 18.33 -4.18 -13.21
C THR A 536 17.51 -4.07 -11.93
N CYS A 537 18.09 -3.53 -10.87
CA CYS A 537 17.49 -3.46 -9.54
C CYS A 537 17.15 -2.04 -9.04
N GLY A 538 17.51 -1.00 -9.79
CA GLY A 538 17.40 0.39 -9.33
C GLY A 538 18.56 0.83 -8.45
N ARG A 539 18.62 2.13 -8.16
CA ARG A 539 19.62 2.71 -7.23
C ARG A 539 19.10 2.71 -5.80
N GLY A 540 19.99 3.07 -4.87
CA GLY A 540 19.64 3.23 -3.46
C GLY A 540 19.64 1.90 -2.69
N PRO A 541 18.89 1.81 -1.57
CA PRO A 541 18.91 0.64 -0.71
C PRO A 541 18.25 -0.56 -1.39
N VAL A 542 18.99 -1.66 -1.50
CA VAL A 542 18.57 -2.89 -2.17
C VAL A 542 18.78 -4.08 -1.24
N THR A 543 17.77 -4.93 -1.15
CA THR A 543 17.88 -6.26 -0.55
C THR A 543 17.98 -7.30 -1.66
N LEU A 544 19.03 -8.12 -1.59
CA LEU A 544 19.26 -9.25 -2.47
C LEU A 544 19.05 -10.56 -1.71
N SER A 545 18.49 -11.57 -2.37
CA SER A 545 18.33 -12.92 -1.81
C SER A 545 19.04 -13.92 -2.72
N ALA A 546 19.75 -14.88 -2.14
CA ALA A 546 20.34 -15.99 -2.88
C ALA A 546 19.54 -17.27 -2.60
N ILE A 547 19.19 -18.00 -3.66
CA ILE A 547 18.44 -19.27 -3.57
C ILE A 547 19.19 -20.33 -4.37
N ALA A 548 19.67 -21.37 -3.69
CA ALA A 548 20.28 -22.53 -4.32
C ALA A 548 19.22 -23.52 -4.81
N LEU A 549 19.48 -24.16 -5.96
CA LEU A 549 18.68 -25.24 -6.52
C LEU A 549 19.56 -26.49 -6.71
N GLU A 550 19.18 -27.61 -6.11
CA GLU A 550 19.91 -28.90 -6.29
C GLU A 550 19.45 -29.67 -7.53
N ASN A 551 18.20 -29.50 -7.96
CA ASN A 551 17.65 -30.08 -9.19
C ASN A 551 16.78 -29.07 -9.92
N GLU A 552 17.03 -28.83 -11.21
CA GLU A 552 16.20 -27.93 -12.01
C GLU A 552 14.76 -28.46 -12.07
N GLY A 553 13.81 -27.72 -11.50
CA GLY A 553 12.37 -28.01 -11.59
C GLY A 553 11.67 -28.60 -10.35
N SER A 554 12.38 -28.92 -9.26
CA SER A 554 11.76 -29.36 -7.99
C SER A 554 11.67 -28.20 -6.99
N GLU A 555 10.48 -27.90 -6.46
CA GLU A 555 10.34 -26.95 -5.34
C GLU A 555 10.92 -27.50 -4.03
N ALA A 556 11.04 -28.82 -3.90
CA ALA A 556 11.52 -29.51 -2.70
C ALA A 556 13.06 -29.53 -2.56
N ALA A 557 13.78 -28.71 -3.34
CA ALA A 557 15.24 -28.69 -3.41
C ALA A 557 15.81 -27.25 -3.45
N ARG A 558 15.15 -26.33 -2.74
CA ARG A 558 15.58 -24.93 -2.60
C ARG A 558 16.26 -24.72 -1.26
N VAL A 559 17.31 -23.91 -1.23
CA VAL A 559 17.94 -23.45 0.02
C VAL A 559 18.05 -21.93 0.00
N TYR A 560 17.56 -21.26 1.03
CA TYR A 560 17.48 -19.80 1.09
C TYR A 560 18.62 -19.22 1.93
N ALA A 561 19.37 -18.26 1.36
CA ALA A 561 20.38 -17.53 2.11
C ALA A 561 19.76 -16.39 2.91
N GLN A 562 20.45 -15.98 3.97
CA GLN A 562 20.14 -14.71 4.63
C GLN A 562 20.14 -13.56 3.61
N PRO A 563 19.16 -12.64 3.66
CA PRO A 563 19.12 -11.50 2.76
C PRO A 563 20.37 -10.63 2.91
N ILE A 564 20.89 -10.14 1.78
CA ILE A 564 22.02 -9.23 1.75
C ILE A 564 21.51 -7.81 1.51
N HIS A 565 21.72 -6.94 2.49
CA HIS A 565 21.41 -5.53 2.35
C HIS A 565 22.63 -4.79 1.77
N CYS A 566 22.39 -4.02 0.72
CA CYS A 566 23.42 -3.21 0.08
C CYS A 566 22.83 -1.91 -0.46
N THR A 567 23.71 -0.96 -0.78
CA THR A 567 23.31 0.26 -1.48
C THR A 567 23.86 0.20 -2.89
N MET A 568 22.98 0.21 -3.88
CA MET A 568 23.38 0.28 -5.28
C MET A 568 23.94 1.68 -5.58
N PRO A 569 25.17 1.79 -6.12
CA PRO A 569 25.85 3.06 -6.28
C PRO A 569 25.08 4.02 -7.20
N GLU A 570 25.10 5.31 -6.85
CA GLU A 570 24.70 6.36 -7.79
C GLU A 570 25.81 6.51 -8.82
N THR A 571 25.49 6.40 -10.12
CA THR A 571 26.51 6.60 -11.17
C THR A 571 26.79 8.08 -11.45
N PHE A 572 26.79 8.96 -10.44
CA PHE A 572 27.09 10.37 -10.63
C PHE A 572 28.04 10.90 -9.56
N ASP A 573 29.20 11.36 -10.02
CA ASP A 573 29.97 12.43 -9.38
C ASP A 573 29.06 13.64 -9.18
N VAL A 574 28.41 13.72 -8.03
CA VAL A 574 27.92 14.99 -7.50
C VAL A 574 28.44 15.07 -6.08
N GLN A 575 29.46 15.90 -5.89
CA GLN A 575 29.89 16.34 -4.57
C GLN A 575 28.69 16.98 -3.87
N PHE A 576 28.03 16.21 -3.02
CA PHE A 576 27.09 16.74 -2.05
C PHE A 576 27.89 17.56 -1.04
N THR A 577 27.90 18.87 -1.20
CA THR A 577 28.19 19.77 -0.08
C THR A 577 26.93 19.79 0.78
N PRO A 578 26.97 19.32 2.04
CA PRO A 578 25.83 19.48 2.93
C PRO A 578 25.62 20.98 3.13
N ARG A 579 24.46 21.51 2.73
CA ARG A 579 24.00 22.78 3.29
C ARG A 579 23.72 22.52 4.76
N ALA A 580 24.63 22.99 5.61
CA ALA A 580 24.35 23.19 7.02
C ALA A 580 23.10 24.08 7.12
N ILE A 581 22.04 23.55 7.71
CA ILE A 581 20.92 24.36 8.18
C ILE A 581 21.30 24.78 9.60
N PRO A 582 21.20 26.07 9.94
CA PRO A 582 21.51 26.59 11.28
C PRO A 582 20.61 26.01 12.38
#